data_AF-A0A7S1XW06-F1
#
_entry.id   AF-A0A7S1XW06-F1
#
_cell.length_a   1.000
_cell.length_b   1.000
_cell.length_c   1.000
_cell.angle_alpha   90.00
_cell.angle_beta   90.00
_cell.angle_gamma   90.00
#
_symmetry.space_group_name_H-M   'P 1'
#
loop_
_entity.id
_entity.type
_entity.pdbx_description
1 polymer ?
#
loop_
_entity_poly.entity_id
_entity_poly.type
_entity_poly.pdbx_seq_one_letter_code
_entity_poly.pdbx_strand_id
1 'polypeptide(L)'
;PNTAGMSCLGTVLLPWARCCPRFGGLSTSMAQQPKTEAATTCLACTEGIPAEERVQVCPACEAEGLWTCRGCLDHYFSGVVTGAVIGSCPRVACLYHHARTVPAHRWARVVAKPDELKERHAKAARDALSFQCGSCHARRSLYLEEETANVDSLDAGLCHVLGGTAEVKAAVREYNEGGMTAEDLYALLAAKLPPLRAAAENPHGSDVVEPAEVIVDAVARCVADPERRAALQLRHLRTVPRFRTRCCRVEHCFNCRTRAWHGSQSCAEYARKANASGRVELVTCFKCDLQLTKGDGCDSVTCICGHAFSWSSRVEEMATMRRERRAESAAALRDEVCAARPGLAPTALDAALHDAAVEIMHTYEAMNHPDEDVDDWVGLASANERRRLEGAEYLSRANPEETDAALARMHGRFWRRRGVPTQALVAAAAFHERRHRGRLDIGRFGKSSMARAFVATHAESTSNGLMNFEEWRDVCTAWERHESARRYRAAH
;
A
#
# COMPACT_ATOMS: atom_id res chain seq x y z
N PRO A 1 -5.04 43.21 -10.11
CA PRO A 1 -5.55 44.33 -9.28
C PRO A 1 -6.41 43.79 -8.12
N ASN A 2 -5.84 43.93 -6.92
CA ASN A 2 -6.43 43.84 -5.58
C ASN A 2 -6.82 42.47 -5.02
N THR A 3 -5.78 41.85 -4.47
CA THR A 3 -5.70 41.16 -3.18
C THR A 3 -6.72 41.56 -2.11
N ALA A 4 -7.31 40.57 -1.44
CA ALA A 4 -7.49 40.55 0.02
C ALA A 4 -7.73 39.10 0.48
N GLY A 5 -6.70 38.51 1.09
CA GLY A 5 -6.80 37.24 1.80
C GLY A 5 -7.20 37.48 3.25
N MET A 6 -8.14 36.67 3.75
CA MET A 6 -8.34 36.43 5.18
C MET A 6 -8.55 34.93 5.38
N SER A 7 -7.57 34.32 6.02
CA SER A 7 -7.60 32.96 6.54
C SER A 7 -8.41 32.94 7.83
N CYS A 8 -9.51 32.19 7.85
CA CYS A 8 -10.18 31.78 9.08
C CYS A 8 -9.86 30.31 9.34
N LEU A 9 -8.97 30.06 10.29
CA LEU A 9 -8.86 28.77 10.98
C LEU A 9 -10.11 28.60 11.85
N GLY A 10 -11.10 27.89 11.33
CA GLY A 10 -12.30 27.51 12.05
C GLY A 10 -12.03 26.31 12.96
N THR A 11 -11.82 26.57 14.24
CA THR A 11 -11.94 25.57 15.30
C THR A 11 -13.39 25.08 15.33
N VAL A 12 -13.62 23.82 14.99
CA VAL A 12 -14.94 23.16 15.12
C VAL A 12 -15.22 22.92 16.60
N LEU A 13 -15.85 23.89 17.26
CA LEU A 13 -16.52 23.70 18.54
C LEU A 13 -17.93 23.17 18.26
N LEU A 14 -18.20 21.94 18.69
CA LEU A 14 -19.54 21.33 18.63
C LEU A 14 -20.51 22.06 19.58
N PRO A 15 -21.75 22.37 19.15
CA PRO A 15 -22.70 23.07 20.00
C PRO A 15 -23.40 22.08 20.94
N TRP A 16 -22.97 22.04 22.20
CA TRP A 16 -23.68 21.38 23.30
C TRP A 16 -24.44 22.45 24.09
N ALA A 17 -25.73 22.65 23.81
CA ALA A 17 -26.69 23.19 24.77
C ALA A 17 -28.13 23.08 24.24
N ARG A 18 -29.02 22.62 25.13
CA ARG A 18 -30.50 22.70 25.11
C ARG A 18 -31.25 21.50 24.55
N CYS A 19 -31.61 20.57 25.43
CA CYS A 19 -32.91 19.91 25.45
C CYS A 19 -33.18 19.27 26.82
N CYS A 20 -33.88 19.96 27.71
CA CYS A 20 -34.63 19.30 28.79
C CYS A 20 -35.83 20.18 29.20
N PRO A 21 -37.08 19.67 29.19
CA PRO A 21 -38.26 20.44 29.56
C PRO A 21 -38.46 20.45 31.09
N ARG A 22 -38.58 21.66 31.67
CA ARG A 22 -38.95 21.88 33.07
C ARG A 22 -40.44 21.57 33.30
N PHE A 23 -40.75 20.69 34.26
CA PHE A 23 -42.07 20.56 34.87
C PHE A 23 -42.11 21.32 36.21
N GLY A 24 -43.21 22.05 36.46
CA GLY A 24 -43.46 22.76 37.72
C GLY A 24 -44.80 22.35 38.33
N GLY A 25 -44.90 22.42 39.67
CA GLY A 25 -46.20 22.41 40.39
C GLY A 25 -46.24 21.79 41.80
N LEU A 26 -45.86 22.60 42.81
CA LEU A 26 -46.49 22.85 44.13
C LEU A 26 -47.05 21.73 45.07
N SER A 27 -46.56 21.77 46.34
CA SER A 27 -47.31 21.93 47.61
C SER A 27 -47.09 20.89 48.73
N THR A 28 -46.21 21.27 49.67
CA THR A 28 -46.17 21.15 51.15
C THR A 28 -46.83 19.99 51.94
N SER A 29 -45.95 19.21 52.60
CA SER A 29 -46.16 18.57 53.92
C SER A 29 -44.83 18.58 54.67
N MET A 30 -44.79 19.11 55.90
CA MET A 30 -43.58 19.20 56.75
C MET A 30 -43.33 17.87 57.47
N ALA A 31 -42.84 16.86 56.73
CA ALA A 31 -42.17 15.70 57.31
C ALA A 31 -40.68 16.02 57.52
N GLN A 32 -40.09 15.48 58.58
CA GLN A 32 -38.67 15.58 58.93
C GLN A 32 -37.79 15.57 57.67
N GLN A 33 -37.10 16.68 57.40
CA GLN A 33 -36.25 16.79 56.23
C GLN A 33 -35.19 15.69 56.29
N PRO A 34 -35.23 14.70 55.38
CA PRO A 34 -34.16 13.71 55.32
C PRO A 34 -32.86 14.48 55.10
N LYS A 35 -31.79 14.08 55.79
CA LYS A 35 -30.43 14.59 55.54
C LYS A 35 -30.25 14.65 54.03
N THR A 36 -30.17 15.85 53.48
CA THR A 36 -30.01 16.09 52.06
C THR A 36 -28.63 15.55 51.69
N GLU A 37 -28.60 14.33 51.13
CA GLU A 37 -27.40 13.82 50.48
C GLU A 37 -26.91 14.88 49.50
N ALA A 38 -25.63 15.23 49.59
CA ALA A 38 -25.04 16.23 48.72
C ALA A 38 -25.35 15.85 47.27
N ALA A 39 -25.97 16.77 46.53
CA ALA A 39 -26.34 16.54 45.16
C ALA A 39 -25.08 16.20 44.34
N THR A 40 -25.01 14.97 43.85
CA THR A 40 -23.94 14.54 42.95
C THR A 40 -24.11 15.24 41.60
N THR A 41 -23.04 15.83 41.06
CA THR A 41 -23.06 16.49 39.75
C THR A 41 -22.61 15.54 38.65
N CYS A 42 -23.19 15.69 37.46
CA CYS A 42 -22.80 14.95 36.26
C CYS A 42 -21.48 15.46 35.75
N LEU A 43 -20.48 14.59 35.59
CA LEU A 43 -19.17 15.02 35.08
C LEU A 43 -19.20 15.42 33.59
N ALA A 44 -20.23 15.03 32.83
CA ALA A 44 -20.37 15.39 31.42
C ALA A 44 -21.12 16.71 31.19
N CYS A 45 -22.32 16.89 31.78
CA CYS A 45 -23.12 18.12 31.60
C CYS A 45 -23.03 19.09 32.77
N THR A 46 -22.37 18.74 33.87
CA THR A 46 -22.24 19.54 35.12
C THR A 46 -23.54 19.79 35.90
N GLU A 47 -24.67 19.25 35.44
CA GLU A 47 -25.97 19.35 36.13
C GLU A 47 -26.07 18.38 37.33
N GLY A 48 -26.90 18.70 38.32
CA GLY A 48 -27.18 17.81 39.44
C GLY A 48 -27.92 16.55 39.00
N ILE A 49 -27.45 15.38 39.42
CA ILE A 49 -28.02 14.07 39.06
C ILE A 49 -28.88 13.54 40.21
N PRO A 50 -30.18 13.27 39.97
CA PRO A 50 -31.00 12.57 40.95
C PRO A 50 -30.47 11.14 41.13
N ALA A 51 -30.65 10.54 42.32
CA ALA A 51 -29.98 9.29 42.69
C ALA A 51 -30.27 8.14 41.71
N GLU A 52 -31.47 8.08 41.15
CA GLU A 52 -31.97 7.10 40.18
C GLU A 52 -31.36 7.23 38.78
N GLU A 53 -30.80 8.38 38.42
CA GLU A 53 -30.16 8.62 37.12
C GLU A 53 -28.64 8.51 37.16
N ARG A 54 -28.06 8.26 38.34
CA ARG A 54 -26.62 8.08 38.52
C ARG A 54 -26.20 6.75 37.91
N VAL A 55 -25.32 6.82 36.91
CA VAL A 55 -24.77 5.62 36.30
C VAL A 55 -23.24 5.67 36.25
N GLN A 56 -22.64 4.51 36.49
CA GLN A 56 -21.22 4.21 36.29
C GLN A 56 -21.07 3.22 35.15
N VAL A 57 -20.15 3.49 34.25
CA VAL A 57 -20.01 2.74 32.98
C VAL A 57 -18.99 1.62 33.04
N CYS A 58 -18.00 1.73 33.94
CA CYS A 58 -16.97 0.71 34.11
C CYS A 58 -16.56 0.58 35.60
N PRO A 59 -15.88 -0.51 36.00
CA PRO A 59 -15.53 -0.74 37.41
C PRO A 59 -14.60 0.33 38.01
N ALA A 60 -13.81 1.01 37.18
CA ALA A 60 -12.93 2.08 37.66
C ALA A 60 -13.72 3.35 38.00
N CYS A 61 -14.76 3.67 37.21
CA CYS A 61 -15.70 4.75 37.56
C CYS A 61 -16.41 4.46 38.89
N GLU A 62 -16.70 3.18 39.15
CA GLU A 62 -17.30 2.74 40.42
C GLU A 62 -16.37 2.97 41.61
N ALA A 63 -15.12 2.52 41.49
CA ALA A 63 -14.10 2.71 42.52
C ALA A 63 -13.79 4.20 42.80
N GLU A 64 -13.81 5.04 41.76
CA GLU A 64 -13.49 6.46 41.85
C GLU A 64 -14.71 7.35 42.15
N GLY A 65 -15.93 6.78 42.21
CA GLY A 65 -17.16 7.55 42.42
C GLY A 65 -17.46 8.54 41.29
N LEU A 66 -17.10 8.20 40.04
CA LEU A 66 -17.36 9.04 38.87
C LEU A 66 -18.76 8.77 38.32
N TRP A 67 -19.66 9.75 38.46
CA TRP A 67 -21.06 9.62 38.08
C TRP A 67 -21.39 10.42 36.83
N THR A 68 -22.22 9.84 35.95
CA THR A 68 -22.77 10.52 34.77
C THR A 68 -24.28 10.28 34.73
N CYS A 69 -25.05 11.30 34.33
CA CYS A 69 -26.48 11.12 34.13
C CYS A 69 -26.74 10.19 32.94
N ARG A 70 -27.82 9.42 33.01
CA ARG A 70 -28.24 8.49 31.96
C ARG A 70 -28.33 9.17 30.58
N GLY A 71 -28.86 10.38 30.50
CA GLY A 71 -29.03 11.12 29.24
C GLY A 71 -27.70 11.43 28.52
N CYS A 72 -26.67 11.84 29.25
CA CYS A 72 -25.35 12.08 28.66
C CYS A 72 -24.70 10.79 28.14
N LEU A 73 -24.85 9.69 28.88
CA LEU A 73 -24.32 8.40 28.46
C LEU A 73 -25.08 7.82 27.26
N ASP A 74 -26.41 7.94 27.23
CA ASP A 74 -27.23 7.53 26.08
C ASP A 74 -26.77 8.27 24.82
N HIS A 75 -26.64 9.59 24.89
CA HIS A 75 -26.17 10.41 23.78
C HIS A 75 -24.77 9.99 23.30
N TYR A 76 -23.83 9.81 24.24
CA TYR A 76 -22.47 9.39 23.93
C TYR A 76 -22.43 8.02 23.24
N PHE A 77 -23.01 6.99 23.85
CA PHE A 77 -22.95 5.62 23.32
C PHE A 77 -23.71 5.49 22.00
N SER A 78 -24.88 6.12 21.91
CA SER A 78 -25.63 6.20 20.64
C SER A 78 -24.80 6.88 19.57
N GLY A 79 -24.14 8.01 19.88
CA GLY A 79 -23.26 8.71 18.95
C GLY A 79 -22.09 7.86 18.45
N VAL A 80 -21.39 7.16 19.35
CA VAL A 80 -20.26 6.29 19.00
C VAL A 80 -20.69 5.14 18.08
N VAL A 81 -21.77 4.42 18.42
CA VAL A 81 -22.23 3.26 17.64
C VAL A 81 -22.88 3.69 16.32
N THR A 82 -23.63 4.79 16.32
CA THR A 82 -24.27 5.27 15.08
C THR A 82 -23.28 5.95 14.13
N GLY A 83 -22.24 6.60 14.66
CA GLY A 83 -21.14 7.19 13.91
C GLY A 83 -20.14 6.20 13.34
N ALA A 84 -20.34 4.89 13.56
CA ALA A 84 -19.49 3.84 13.00
C ALA A 84 -19.38 3.93 11.47
N VAL A 85 -18.15 3.90 10.98
CA VAL A 85 -17.89 3.82 9.53
C VAL A 85 -18.16 2.40 9.04
N ILE A 86 -18.78 2.26 7.86
CA ILE A 86 -19.06 0.94 7.26
C ILE A 86 -17.77 0.14 7.13
N GLY A 87 -17.79 -1.12 7.59
CA GLY A 87 -16.60 -1.98 7.59
C GLY A 87 -15.66 -1.74 8.78
N SER A 88 -16.08 -0.96 9.77
CA SER A 88 -15.44 -0.84 11.07
C SER A 88 -16.44 -1.14 12.18
N CYS A 89 -15.96 -1.69 13.29
CA CYS A 89 -16.74 -1.80 14.52
C CYS A 89 -16.14 -0.80 15.53
N PRO A 90 -16.89 0.22 15.97
CA PRO A 90 -16.33 1.23 16.85
C PRO A 90 -16.11 0.63 18.24
N ARG A 91 -14.90 0.81 18.77
CA ARG A 91 -14.65 0.54 20.18
C ARG A 91 -15.41 1.54 21.04
N VAL A 92 -16.29 1.04 21.91
CA VAL A 92 -17.03 1.87 22.85
C VAL A 92 -16.18 2.09 24.10
N ALA A 93 -15.39 3.17 24.12
CA ALA A 93 -14.52 3.50 25.26
C ALA A 93 -15.31 4.06 26.45
N CYS A 94 -14.74 3.95 27.65
CA CYS A 94 -15.23 4.70 28.81
C CYS A 94 -14.95 6.20 28.62
N LEU A 95 -15.88 7.08 29.02
CA LEU A 95 -15.72 8.54 28.94
C LEU A 95 -14.54 9.05 29.76
N TYR A 96 -14.24 8.41 30.90
CA TYR A 96 -13.22 8.87 31.85
C TYR A 96 -11.95 8.02 31.81
N HIS A 97 -12.09 6.73 31.47
CA HIS A 97 -10.99 5.78 31.41
C HIS A 97 -10.81 5.31 29.97
N HIS A 98 -10.31 6.18 29.08
CA HIS A 98 -10.26 5.91 27.64
C HIS A 98 -9.56 4.60 27.26
N ALA A 99 -8.62 4.11 28.08
CA ALA A 99 -7.96 2.82 27.88
C ALA A 99 -8.92 1.61 28.01
N ARG A 100 -10.03 1.77 28.74
CA ARG A 100 -11.04 0.72 28.97
C ARG A 100 -12.14 0.77 27.93
N THR A 101 -12.60 -0.42 27.57
CA THR A 101 -13.80 -0.60 26.73
C THR A 101 -14.99 -0.85 27.64
N VAL A 102 -16.15 -0.31 27.29
CA VAL A 102 -17.43 -0.59 27.96
C VAL A 102 -18.13 -1.67 27.14
N PRO A 103 -18.31 -2.90 27.67
CA PRO A 103 -19.02 -3.95 26.95
C PRO A 103 -20.49 -3.60 26.68
N ALA A 104 -21.04 -4.16 25.61
CA ALA A 104 -22.41 -3.94 25.16
C ALA A 104 -23.47 -4.23 26.22
N HIS A 105 -23.27 -5.26 27.03
CA HIS A 105 -24.19 -5.57 28.12
C HIS A 105 -24.23 -4.47 29.21
N ARG A 106 -23.18 -3.63 29.32
CA ARG A 106 -23.12 -2.52 30.28
C ARG A 106 -23.75 -1.26 29.69
N TRP A 107 -23.28 -0.80 28.53
CA TRP A 107 -23.84 0.43 27.95
C TRP A 107 -25.28 0.26 27.46
N ALA A 108 -25.71 -0.96 27.12
CA ALA A 108 -27.11 -1.19 26.76
C ALA A 108 -28.10 -0.90 27.91
N ARG A 109 -27.64 -0.87 29.16
CA ARG A 109 -28.53 -0.58 30.31
C ARG A 109 -28.88 0.91 30.42
N VAL A 110 -28.13 1.77 29.76
CA VAL A 110 -28.28 3.23 29.86
C VAL A 110 -28.88 3.86 28.62
N VAL A 111 -28.76 3.23 27.46
CA VAL A 111 -29.27 3.78 26.20
C VAL A 111 -30.79 3.62 26.09
N ALA A 112 -31.45 4.56 25.43
CA ALA A 112 -32.91 4.56 25.29
C ALA A 112 -33.43 3.43 24.41
N LYS A 113 -32.64 3.02 23.40
CA LYS A 113 -33.00 1.98 22.42
C LYS A 113 -31.95 0.87 22.36
N PRO A 114 -31.86 0.02 23.40
CA PRO A 114 -30.77 -0.93 23.53
C PRO A 114 -30.72 -1.97 22.42
N ASP A 115 -31.86 -2.50 21.98
CA ASP A 115 -31.88 -3.60 21.01
C ASP A 115 -31.47 -3.12 19.61
N GLU A 116 -31.98 -1.97 19.17
CA GLU A 116 -31.58 -1.33 17.90
C GLU A 116 -30.08 -1.05 17.88
N LEU A 117 -29.54 -0.49 18.99
CA LEU A 117 -28.13 -0.13 19.07
C LEU A 117 -27.22 -1.37 19.15
N LYS A 118 -27.63 -2.41 19.87
CA LYS A 118 -26.94 -3.72 19.90
C LYS A 118 -26.92 -4.37 18.53
N GLU A 119 -28.04 -4.40 17.82
CA GLU A 119 -28.11 -4.98 16.48
C GLU A 119 -27.19 -4.23 15.52
N ARG A 120 -27.19 -2.89 15.57
CA ARG A 120 -26.30 -2.05 14.78
C ARG A 120 -24.83 -2.32 15.11
N HIS A 121 -24.49 -2.43 16.39
CA HIS A 121 -23.14 -2.75 16.86
C HIS A 121 -22.68 -4.15 16.39
N ALA A 122 -23.54 -5.17 16.53
CA ALA A 122 -23.26 -6.52 16.03
C ALA A 122 -23.13 -6.57 14.50
N LYS A 123 -23.94 -5.79 13.78
CA LYS A 123 -23.80 -5.63 12.33
C LYS A 123 -22.47 -4.99 11.96
N ALA A 124 -22.03 -3.95 12.68
CA ALA A 124 -20.74 -3.31 12.47
C ALA A 124 -19.57 -4.30 12.67
N ALA A 125 -19.64 -5.15 13.70
CA ALA A 125 -18.69 -6.25 13.93
C ALA A 125 -18.63 -7.25 12.76
N ARG A 126 -19.80 -7.70 12.26
CA ARG A 126 -19.89 -8.58 11.08
C ARG A 126 -19.32 -7.93 9.82
N ASP A 127 -19.62 -6.65 9.60
CA ASP A 127 -19.17 -5.88 8.44
C ASP A 127 -17.65 -5.66 8.47
N ALA A 128 -17.06 -5.48 9.67
CA ALA A 128 -15.61 -5.32 9.84
C ALA A 128 -14.80 -6.56 9.40
N LEU A 129 -15.41 -7.74 9.50
CA LEU A 129 -14.85 -9.02 9.05
C LEU A 129 -15.46 -9.50 7.72
N SER A 130 -16.16 -8.62 7.01
CA SER A 130 -16.73 -8.94 5.71
C SER A 130 -15.65 -8.97 4.62
N PHE A 131 -15.76 -9.94 3.72
CA PHE A 131 -14.89 -10.11 2.55
C PHE A 131 -15.71 -10.55 1.34
N GLN A 132 -15.17 -10.36 0.15
CA GLN A 132 -15.75 -10.88 -1.10
C GLN A 132 -14.97 -12.12 -1.52
N CYS A 133 -15.66 -13.25 -1.68
CA CYS A 133 -15.01 -14.48 -2.13
C CYS A 133 -14.54 -14.34 -3.57
N GLY A 134 -13.28 -14.68 -3.85
CA GLY A 134 -12.67 -14.53 -5.17
C GLY A 134 -13.14 -15.54 -6.21
N SER A 135 -13.85 -16.59 -5.76
CA SER A 135 -14.40 -17.64 -6.61
C SER A 135 -15.87 -17.40 -6.94
N CYS A 136 -16.75 -17.28 -5.94
CA CYS A 136 -18.19 -17.11 -6.18
C CYS A 136 -18.65 -15.64 -6.16
N HIS A 137 -17.77 -14.68 -5.88
CA HIS A 137 -18.07 -13.24 -5.76
C HIS A 137 -19.08 -12.85 -4.68
N ALA A 138 -19.60 -13.81 -3.91
CA ALA A 138 -20.49 -13.53 -2.80
C ALA A 138 -19.75 -12.81 -1.67
N ARG A 139 -20.37 -11.75 -1.14
CA ARG A 139 -19.93 -11.12 0.11
C ARG A 139 -20.26 -12.07 1.27
N ARG A 140 -19.25 -12.40 2.07
CA ARG A 140 -19.33 -13.26 3.25
C ARG A 140 -18.67 -12.55 4.43
N SER A 141 -18.76 -13.13 5.61
CA SER A 141 -18.06 -12.64 6.79
C SER A 141 -17.29 -13.78 7.45
N LEU A 142 -16.10 -13.47 7.99
CA LEU A 142 -15.34 -14.35 8.86
C LEU A 142 -15.78 -14.25 10.32
N TYR A 143 -16.72 -13.34 10.62
CA TYR A 143 -17.25 -13.15 11.95
C TYR A 143 -17.78 -14.47 12.52
N LEU A 144 -17.38 -14.74 13.76
CA LEU A 144 -17.89 -15.86 14.53
C LEU A 144 -19.08 -15.40 15.34
N GLU A 145 -20.20 -16.07 15.16
CA GLU A 145 -21.33 -15.87 16.05
C GLU A 145 -21.02 -16.48 17.42
N GLU A 146 -21.72 -15.98 18.43
CA GLU A 146 -21.59 -16.48 19.78
C GLU A 146 -22.23 -17.86 19.87
N GLU A 147 -21.52 -18.85 20.40
CA GLU A 147 -22.10 -20.17 20.68
C GLU A 147 -22.28 -20.39 22.18
N THR A 148 -21.26 -20.06 22.96
CA THR A 148 -21.29 -20.24 24.42
C THR A 148 -20.47 -19.12 25.07
N ALA A 149 -21.14 -18.16 25.72
CA ALA A 149 -20.50 -17.14 26.57
C ALA A 149 -19.79 -17.71 27.81
N ASN A 150 -19.52 -19.02 27.84
CA ASN A 150 -18.96 -19.71 28.97
C ASN A 150 -17.45 -19.86 28.80
N VAL A 151 -16.68 -18.99 29.45
CA VAL A 151 -15.21 -19.09 29.46
C VAL A 151 -14.74 -20.42 30.06
N ASP A 152 -15.57 -21.08 30.88
CA ASP A 152 -15.19 -22.35 31.50
C ASP A 152 -15.20 -23.51 30.49
N SER A 153 -15.91 -23.40 29.38
CA SER A 153 -15.95 -24.42 28.32
C SER A 153 -14.71 -24.43 27.42
N LEU A 154 -13.81 -23.45 27.53
CA LEU A 154 -12.53 -23.43 26.79
C LEU A 154 -11.71 -24.71 27.01
N ASP A 155 -11.83 -25.34 28.18
CA ASP A 155 -11.09 -26.58 28.49
C ASP A 155 -11.46 -27.69 27.51
N ALA A 156 -12.75 -27.89 27.18
CA ALA A 156 -13.16 -28.99 26.31
C ALA A 156 -12.58 -28.88 24.89
N GLY A 157 -12.50 -27.66 24.35
CA GLY A 157 -12.01 -27.41 23.00
C GLY A 157 -10.48 -27.35 22.89
N LEU A 158 -9.80 -26.98 23.97
CA LEU A 158 -8.36 -26.70 23.94
C LEU A 158 -7.53 -27.54 24.93
N CYS A 159 -8.13 -28.49 25.66
CA CYS A 159 -7.46 -29.37 26.63
C CYS A 159 -6.22 -30.08 26.07
N HIS A 160 -6.21 -30.41 24.78
CA HIS A 160 -5.06 -31.06 24.14
C HIS A 160 -3.91 -30.10 23.81
N VAL A 161 -4.17 -28.79 23.79
CA VAL A 161 -3.22 -27.74 23.38
C VAL A 161 -2.74 -26.91 24.57
N LEU A 162 -3.60 -26.70 25.56
CA LEU A 162 -3.35 -25.85 26.72
C LEU A 162 -2.81 -26.67 27.89
N GLY A 163 -1.49 -26.77 28.00
CA GLY A 163 -0.85 -27.09 29.28
C GLY A 163 -1.04 -25.94 30.29
N GLY A 164 -2.26 -25.73 30.79
CA GLY A 164 -2.63 -24.70 31.77
C GLY A 164 -3.62 -23.65 31.26
N THR A 165 -4.91 -23.78 31.61
CA THR A 165 -6.00 -22.92 31.10
C THR A 165 -6.37 -21.75 32.01
N ALA A 166 -5.95 -21.77 33.29
CA ALA A 166 -6.43 -20.81 34.29
C ALA A 166 -6.07 -19.35 33.95
N GLU A 167 -4.82 -19.09 33.55
CA GLU A 167 -4.35 -17.75 33.18
C GLU A 167 -5.03 -17.26 31.90
N VAL A 168 -5.18 -18.12 30.90
CA VAL A 168 -5.90 -17.80 29.66
C VAL A 168 -7.37 -17.48 29.96
N LYS A 169 -8.04 -18.27 30.80
CA LYS A 169 -9.42 -18.01 31.23
C LYS A 169 -9.55 -16.68 31.98
N ALA A 170 -8.61 -16.38 32.88
CA ALA A 170 -8.58 -15.10 33.59
C ALA A 170 -8.43 -13.93 32.61
N ALA A 171 -7.49 -14.03 31.65
CA ALA A 171 -7.28 -13.03 30.62
C ALA A 171 -8.52 -12.85 29.71
N VAL A 172 -9.19 -13.93 29.32
CA VAL A 172 -10.43 -13.86 28.52
C VAL A 172 -11.57 -13.21 29.30
N ARG A 173 -11.69 -13.47 30.62
CA ARG A 173 -12.67 -12.77 31.47
C ARG A 173 -12.35 -11.28 31.60
N GLU A 174 -11.10 -10.92 31.87
CA GLU A 174 -10.67 -9.52 31.92
C GLU A 174 -10.88 -8.81 30.58
N TYR A 175 -10.61 -9.52 29.48
CA TYR A 175 -10.96 -9.08 28.15
C TYR A 175 -12.48 -8.89 28.02
N ASN A 176 -13.34 -9.84 28.37
CA ASN A 176 -14.80 -9.66 28.29
C ASN A 176 -15.32 -8.45 29.09
N GLU A 177 -14.68 -8.14 30.22
CA GLU A 177 -15.04 -6.99 31.06
C GLU A 177 -14.46 -5.65 30.57
N GLY A 178 -13.72 -5.65 29.46
CA GLY A 178 -13.15 -4.44 28.86
C GLY A 178 -11.89 -3.92 29.53
N GLY A 179 -11.26 -4.72 30.41
CA GLY A 179 -10.04 -4.39 31.14
C GLY A 179 -8.75 -4.59 30.35
N MET A 180 -8.78 -5.46 29.32
CA MET A 180 -7.62 -5.82 28.49
C MET A 180 -7.84 -5.44 27.02
N THR A 181 -6.80 -5.13 26.24
CA THR A 181 -6.94 -4.87 24.80
C THR A 181 -6.89 -6.16 23.97
N ALA A 182 -7.25 -6.09 22.68
CA ALA A 182 -7.16 -7.26 21.79
C ALA A 182 -5.69 -7.63 21.54
N GLU A 183 -4.83 -6.62 21.48
CA GLU A 183 -3.38 -6.73 21.36
C GLU A 183 -2.77 -7.47 22.56
N ASP A 184 -3.13 -7.07 23.78
CA ASP A 184 -2.62 -7.68 25.01
C ASP A 184 -3.09 -9.13 25.15
N LEU A 185 -4.39 -9.39 24.90
CA LEU A 185 -4.92 -10.75 24.93
C LEU A 185 -4.22 -11.63 23.88
N TYR A 186 -4.08 -11.15 22.65
CA TYR A 186 -3.42 -11.91 21.59
C TYR A 186 -1.94 -12.18 21.90
N ALA A 187 -1.23 -11.20 22.48
CA ALA A 187 0.16 -11.37 22.90
C ALA A 187 0.29 -12.41 24.02
N LEU A 188 -0.61 -12.40 25.01
CA LEU A 188 -0.66 -13.40 26.07
C LEU A 188 -0.95 -14.79 25.50
N LEU A 189 -1.94 -14.91 24.60
CA LEU A 189 -2.24 -16.16 23.93
C LEU A 189 -1.02 -16.66 23.14
N ALA A 190 -0.35 -15.81 22.36
CA ALA A 190 0.85 -16.21 21.62
C ALA A 190 1.99 -16.62 22.55
N ALA A 191 2.17 -15.96 23.69
CA ALA A 191 3.20 -16.34 24.66
C ALA A 191 2.95 -17.71 25.31
N LYS A 192 1.68 -18.06 25.54
CA LYS A 192 1.30 -19.32 26.20
C LYS A 192 1.11 -20.47 25.23
N LEU A 193 0.77 -20.19 23.96
CA LEU A 193 0.28 -21.17 22.98
C LEU A 193 1.25 -21.30 21.81
N PRO A 194 2.09 -22.36 21.78
CA PRO A 194 3.11 -22.54 20.75
C PRO A 194 2.59 -22.44 19.30
N PRO A 195 1.41 -22.99 18.94
CA PRO A 195 0.92 -22.86 17.57
C PRO A 195 0.62 -21.41 17.17
N LEU A 196 0.07 -20.61 18.09
CA LEU A 196 -0.21 -19.20 17.84
C LEU A 196 1.08 -18.37 17.78
N ARG A 197 2.08 -18.72 18.61
CA ARG A 197 3.42 -18.14 18.54
C ARG A 197 4.08 -18.40 17.19
N ALA A 198 4.10 -19.66 16.77
CA ALA A 198 4.72 -20.08 15.52
C ALA A 198 4.05 -19.40 14.31
N ALA A 199 2.73 -19.25 14.34
CA ALA A 199 2.00 -18.50 13.32
C ALA A 199 2.32 -16.99 13.34
N ALA A 200 2.59 -16.41 14.51
CA ALA A 200 3.00 -15.01 14.62
C ALA A 200 4.44 -14.76 14.14
N GLU A 201 5.35 -15.70 14.39
CA GLU A 201 6.75 -15.64 13.95
C GLU A 201 6.91 -15.97 12.45
N ASN A 202 6.02 -16.80 11.90
CA ASN A 202 6.01 -17.17 10.49
C ASN A 202 4.59 -17.08 9.88
N PRO A 203 4.09 -15.85 9.62
CA PRO A 203 2.71 -15.64 9.19
C PRO A 203 2.40 -16.15 7.77
N HIS A 204 3.45 -16.50 7.00
CA HIS A 204 3.33 -17.04 5.65
C HIS A 204 3.50 -18.57 5.58
N GLY A 205 3.92 -19.22 6.66
CA GLY A 205 4.14 -20.67 6.72
C GLY A 205 2.83 -21.46 6.68
N SER A 206 2.74 -22.52 5.87
CA SER A 206 1.50 -23.26 5.69
C SER A 206 1.05 -24.08 6.88
N ASP A 207 2.01 -24.60 7.63
CA ASP A 207 1.75 -25.69 8.57
C ASP A 207 1.27 -25.19 9.95
N VAL A 208 1.36 -23.87 10.18
CA VAL A 208 1.06 -23.23 11.48
C VAL A 208 -0.28 -22.49 11.52
N VAL A 209 -0.91 -22.23 10.37
CA VAL A 209 -2.11 -21.39 10.27
C VAL A 209 -3.34 -22.08 10.86
N GLU A 210 -3.58 -23.34 10.49
CA GLU A 210 -4.80 -24.05 10.86
C GLU A 210 -4.92 -24.29 12.39
N PRO A 211 -3.85 -24.71 13.11
CA PRO A 211 -3.90 -24.79 14.57
C PRO A 211 -4.12 -23.44 15.26
N ALA A 212 -3.53 -22.36 14.73
CA ALA A 212 -3.69 -21.01 15.28
C ALA A 212 -5.12 -20.48 15.10
N GLU A 213 -5.73 -20.71 13.93
CA GLU A 213 -7.11 -20.36 13.63
C GLU A 213 -8.07 -21.06 14.59
N VAL A 214 -7.90 -22.37 14.84
CA VAL A 214 -8.73 -23.13 15.78
C VAL A 214 -8.67 -22.56 17.20
N ILE A 215 -7.47 -22.16 17.66
CA ILE A 215 -7.29 -21.54 18.99
C ILE A 215 -8.03 -20.21 19.07
N VAL A 216 -7.81 -19.33 18.09
CA VAL A 216 -8.45 -18.00 18.09
C VAL A 216 -9.95 -18.11 17.95
N ASP A 217 -10.45 -19.02 17.12
CA ASP A 217 -11.87 -19.29 16.97
C ASP A 217 -12.51 -19.77 18.28
N ALA A 218 -11.84 -20.69 18.98
CA ALA A 218 -12.31 -21.19 20.29
C ALA A 218 -12.38 -20.06 21.32
N VAL A 219 -11.34 -19.22 21.41
CA VAL A 219 -11.34 -18.06 22.32
C VAL A 219 -12.39 -17.03 21.93
N ALA A 220 -12.51 -16.69 20.64
CA ALA A 220 -13.45 -15.71 20.14
C ALA A 220 -14.92 -16.11 20.41
N ARG A 221 -15.27 -17.39 20.33
CA ARG A 221 -16.61 -17.89 20.67
C ARG A 221 -16.95 -17.71 22.15
N CYS A 222 -15.96 -17.59 23.04
CA CYS A 222 -16.14 -17.28 24.45
C CYS A 222 -16.16 -15.76 24.76
N VAL A 223 -15.95 -14.91 23.76
CA VAL A 223 -16.04 -13.45 23.90
C VAL A 223 -17.48 -13.03 23.62
N ALA A 224 -18.20 -12.55 24.65
CA ALA A 224 -19.62 -12.21 24.52
C ALA A 224 -19.86 -10.91 23.74
N ASP A 225 -18.98 -9.93 23.88
CA ASP A 225 -19.15 -8.66 23.19
C ASP A 225 -18.78 -8.76 21.69
N PRO A 226 -19.66 -8.32 20.76
CA PRO A 226 -19.43 -8.50 19.34
C PRO A 226 -18.25 -7.66 18.80
N GLU A 227 -18.01 -6.45 19.32
CA GLU A 227 -16.86 -5.62 18.90
C GLU A 227 -15.57 -6.27 19.34
N ARG A 228 -15.52 -6.74 20.58
CA ARG A 228 -14.34 -7.37 21.15
C ARG A 228 -14.01 -8.66 20.42
N ARG A 229 -15.03 -9.48 20.14
CA ARG A 229 -14.86 -10.68 19.32
C ARG A 229 -14.28 -10.34 17.95
N ALA A 230 -14.84 -9.34 17.28
CA ALA A 230 -14.32 -8.90 15.99
C ALA A 230 -12.90 -8.35 16.08
N ALA A 231 -12.57 -7.58 17.13
CA ALA A 231 -11.25 -7.02 17.36
C ALA A 231 -10.19 -8.11 17.56
N LEU A 232 -10.49 -9.15 18.33
CA LEU A 232 -9.59 -10.31 18.50
C LEU A 232 -9.35 -11.04 17.17
N GLN A 233 -10.41 -11.32 16.40
CA GLN A 233 -10.30 -11.95 15.08
C GLN A 233 -9.50 -11.08 14.10
N LEU A 234 -9.76 -9.76 14.07
CA LEU A 234 -9.00 -8.82 13.24
C LEU A 234 -7.53 -8.75 13.65
N ARG A 235 -7.22 -8.78 14.95
CA ARG A 235 -5.85 -8.82 15.46
C ARG A 235 -5.12 -10.07 14.97
N HIS A 236 -5.79 -11.23 14.99
CA HIS A 236 -5.27 -12.46 14.42
C HIS A 236 -5.05 -12.33 12.91
N LEU A 237 -6.06 -11.93 12.14
CA LEU A 237 -5.98 -11.82 10.67
C LEU A 237 -4.97 -10.76 10.19
N ARG A 238 -4.63 -9.76 11.00
CA ARG A 238 -3.52 -8.84 10.70
C ARG A 238 -2.16 -9.51 10.84
N THR A 239 -2.02 -10.43 11.80
CA THR A 239 -0.81 -11.22 12.02
C THR A 239 -0.71 -12.33 10.98
N VAL A 240 -1.76 -13.13 10.85
CA VAL A 240 -1.86 -14.31 9.99
C VAL A 240 -2.96 -14.03 8.97
N PRO A 241 -2.65 -13.34 7.86
CA PRO A 241 -3.67 -12.90 6.91
C PRO A 241 -4.24 -13.99 6.03
N ARG A 242 -3.67 -15.20 6.07
CA ARG A 242 -4.19 -16.34 5.33
C ARG A 242 -5.47 -16.87 5.98
N PHE A 243 -6.54 -17.00 5.20
CA PHE A 243 -7.75 -17.68 5.63
C PHE A 243 -8.38 -18.47 4.49
N ARG A 244 -9.22 -19.46 4.82
CA ARG A 244 -10.02 -20.21 3.85
C ARG A 244 -11.47 -19.73 3.86
N THR A 245 -12.02 -19.50 2.68
CA THR A 245 -13.42 -19.11 2.55
C THR A 245 -14.33 -20.28 2.91
N ARG A 246 -15.34 -20.05 3.75
CA ARG A 246 -16.30 -21.10 4.13
C ARG A 246 -17.16 -21.59 2.97
N CYS A 247 -17.41 -20.74 1.97
CA CYS A 247 -18.26 -21.08 0.83
C CYS A 247 -17.56 -21.93 -0.24
N CYS A 248 -16.32 -21.58 -0.60
CA CYS A 248 -15.63 -22.21 -1.74
C CYS A 248 -14.34 -22.95 -1.33
N ARG A 249 -13.94 -22.85 -0.05
CA ARG A 249 -12.68 -23.39 0.48
C ARG A 249 -11.43 -22.88 -0.23
N VAL A 250 -11.56 -21.73 -0.92
CA VAL A 250 -10.44 -21.04 -1.57
C VAL A 250 -9.69 -20.20 -0.55
N GLU A 251 -8.36 -20.15 -0.68
CA GLU A 251 -7.48 -19.39 0.20
C GLU A 251 -7.37 -17.94 -0.24
N HIS A 252 -7.43 -17.05 0.74
CA HIS A 252 -7.37 -15.60 0.56
C HIS A 252 -6.34 -14.98 1.50
N CYS A 253 -5.90 -13.78 1.15
CA CYS A 253 -5.17 -12.89 2.05
C CYS A 253 -6.12 -11.80 2.56
N PHE A 254 -6.30 -11.69 3.88
CA PHE A 254 -7.19 -10.72 4.51
C PHE A 254 -6.73 -9.27 4.31
N ASN A 255 -5.42 -9.03 4.34
CA ASN A 255 -4.83 -7.70 4.25
C ASN A 255 -5.03 -7.07 2.87
N CYS A 256 -4.69 -7.79 1.78
CA CYS A 256 -4.82 -7.27 0.41
C CYS A 256 -6.11 -7.70 -0.29
N ARG A 257 -6.90 -8.61 0.30
CA ARG A 257 -8.19 -9.11 -0.22
C ARG A 257 -8.10 -9.73 -1.61
N THR A 258 -6.93 -10.21 -2.01
CA THR A 258 -6.72 -10.83 -3.32
C THR A 258 -7.44 -12.17 -3.43
N ARG A 259 -7.79 -12.59 -4.66
CA ARG A 259 -8.54 -13.83 -4.94
C ARG A 259 -7.76 -15.12 -4.64
N ALA A 260 -6.46 -15.01 -4.43
CA ALA A 260 -5.57 -16.11 -4.12
C ALA A 260 -4.60 -15.70 -3.01
N TRP A 261 -4.23 -16.67 -2.18
CA TRP A 261 -3.11 -16.56 -1.26
C TRP A 261 -1.79 -16.41 -2.03
N HIS A 262 -0.99 -15.42 -1.67
CA HIS A 262 0.25 -15.07 -2.37
C HIS A 262 1.51 -15.65 -1.70
N GLY A 263 1.37 -16.70 -0.89
CA GLY A 263 2.49 -17.51 -0.40
C GLY A 263 3.51 -16.69 0.39
N SER A 264 4.77 -16.78 -0.04
CA SER A 264 5.93 -16.10 0.53
C SER A 264 6.04 -14.62 0.18
N GLN A 265 5.20 -14.11 -0.73
CA GLN A 265 5.26 -12.70 -1.10
C GLN A 265 4.55 -11.86 -0.05
N SER A 266 5.07 -10.67 0.26
CA SER A 266 4.32 -9.69 1.04
C SER A 266 3.13 -9.15 0.22
N CYS A 267 2.13 -8.58 0.90
CA CYS A 267 1.00 -7.94 0.22
C CYS A 267 1.48 -6.83 -0.74
N ALA A 268 2.51 -6.08 -0.34
CA ALA A 268 3.11 -5.03 -1.15
C ALA A 268 3.82 -5.60 -2.39
N GLU A 269 4.61 -6.67 -2.25
CA GLU A 269 5.25 -7.35 -3.39
C GLU A 269 4.24 -7.91 -4.37
N TYR A 270 3.19 -8.57 -3.86
CA TYR A 270 2.13 -9.09 -4.70
C TYR A 270 1.42 -7.96 -5.45
N ALA A 271 1.07 -6.88 -4.76
CA ALA A 271 0.47 -5.70 -5.38
C ALA A 271 1.39 -5.10 -6.45
N ARG A 272 2.68 -4.91 -6.18
CA ARG A 272 3.67 -4.43 -7.16
C ARG A 272 3.71 -5.32 -8.40
N LYS A 273 3.88 -6.63 -8.24
CA LYS A 273 3.91 -7.59 -9.35
C LYS A 273 2.59 -7.61 -10.14
N ALA A 274 1.46 -7.46 -9.45
CA ALA A 274 0.15 -7.37 -10.08
C ALA A 274 -0.03 -6.05 -10.83
N ASN A 275 0.48 -4.93 -10.31
CA ASN A 275 0.45 -3.62 -10.96
C ASN A 275 1.36 -3.59 -12.19
N ALA A 276 2.59 -4.10 -12.09
CA ALA A 276 3.54 -4.20 -13.19
C ALA A 276 3.00 -5.05 -14.35
N SER A 277 2.16 -6.05 -14.04
CA SER A 277 1.46 -6.85 -15.05
C SER A 277 0.14 -6.24 -15.54
N GLY A 278 -0.21 -5.03 -15.09
CA GLY A 278 -1.47 -4.36 -15.41
C GLY A 278 -2.73 -5.06 -14.87
N ARG A 279 -2.57 -5.98 -13.89
CA ARG A 279 -3.67 -6.82 -13.37
C ARG A 279 -4.42 -6.20 -12.20
N VAL A 280 -3.75 -5.35 -11.42
CA VAL A 280 -4.35 -4.64 -10.30
C VAL A 280 -4.06 -3.16 -10.51
N GLU A 281 -5.12 -2.35 -10.48
CA GLU A 281 -4.99 -0.91 -10.48
C GLU A 281 -5.25 -0.45 -9.05
N LEU A 282 -4.30 0.29 -8.48
CA LEU A 282 -4.49 0.98 -7.21
C LEU A 282 -4.77 2.44 -7.49
N VAL A 283 -5.88 2.93 -6.96
CA VAL A 283 -6.35 4.30 -7.16
C VAL A 283 -6.48 5.02 -5.82
N THR A 284 -5.99 6.25 -5.70
CA THR A 284 -6.20 7.08 -4.50
C THR A 284 -7.42 7.99 -4.67
N CYS A 285 -8.26 8.08 -3.64
CA CYS A 285 -9.33 9.08 -3.59
C CYS A 285 -8.72 10.49 -3.45
N PHE A 286 -9.04 11.44 -4.34
CA PHE A 286 -8.44 12.78 -4.30
C PHE A 286 -8.94 13.68 -3.15
N LYS A 287 -10.00 13.30 -2.44
CA LYS A 287 -10.53 14.09 -1.31
C LYS A 287 -9.86 13.71 0.02
N CYS A 288 -9.49 12.45 0.20
CA CYS A 288 -8.99 11.94 1.49
C CYS A 288 -7.78 11.01 1.36
N ASP A 289 -7.19 10.91 0.17
CA ASP A 289 -6.00 10.12 -0.17
C ASP A 289 -6.05 8.62 0.16
N LEU A 290 -7.24 8.08 0.43
CA LEU A 290 -7.42 6.66 0.69
C LEU A 290 -7.12 5.84 -0.57
N GLN A 291 -6.21 4.87 -0.47
CA GLN A 291 -5.94 3.89 -1.51
C GLN A 291 -7.10 2.89 -1.63
N LEU A 292 -7.65 2.78 -2.83
CA LEU A 292 -8.75 1.91 -3.20
C LEU A 292 -8.25 0.84 -4.19
N THR A 293 -8.84 -0.34 -4.09
CA THR A 293 -8.74 -1.43 -5.06
C THR A 293 -10.12 -1.64 -5.68
N LYS A 294 -10.20 -1.87 -7.00
CA LYS A 294 -11.48 -2.18 -7.65
C LYS A 294 -11.89 -3.61 -7.32
N GLY A 295 -12.95 -3.77 -6.52
CA GLY A 295 -13.49 -5.09 -6.19
C GLY A 295 -14.40 -5.67 -7.27
N ASP A 296 -15.22 -4.83 -7.91
CA ASP A 296 -16.27 -5.24 -8.86
C ASP A 296 -16.30 -4.37 -10.12
N GLY A 297 -16.85 -4.91 -11.20
CA GLY A 297 -16.83 -4.32 -12.55
C GLY A 297 -17.60 -3.00 -12.75
N CYS A 298 -18.20 -2.43 -11.69
CA CYS A 298 -18.81 -1.11 -11.78
C CYS A 298 -17.71 -0.03 -11.84
N ASP A 299 -17.86 0.92 -12.76
CA ASP A 299 -16.92 2.03 -12.87
C ASP A 299 -17.19 3.16 -11.85
N SER A 300 -18.41 3.24 -11.31
CA SER A 300 -18.74 4.21 -10.26
C SER A 300 -18.28 3.71 -8.90
N VAL A 301 -17.36 4.42 -8.26
CA VAL A 301 -16.82 4.11 -6.93
C VAL A 301 -17.15 5.24 -5.95
N THR A 302 -17.60 4.88 -4.76
CA THR A 302 -17.80 5.83 -3.65
C THR A 302 -16.77 5.53 -2.58
N CYS A 303 -15.87 6.50 -2.32
CA CYS A 303 -14.90 6.41 -1.24
C CYS A 303 -15.60 6.48 0.12
N ILE A 304 -14.93 5.99 1.16
CA ILE A 304 -15.41 6.02 2.55
C ILE A 304 -15.70 7.44 3.07
N CYS A 305 -15.07 8.46 2.48
CA CYS A 305 -15.32 9.88 2.78
C CYS A 305 -16.59 10.43 2.10
N GLY A 306 -17.37 9.57 1.42
CA GLY A 306 -18.58 9.91 0.69
C GLY A 306 -18.36 10.46 -0.72
N HIS A 307 -17.11 10.65 -1.15
CA HIS A 307 -16.82 11.16 -2.48
C HIS A 307 -17.00 10.07 -3.55
N ALA A 308 -17.83 10.33 -4.56
CA ALA A 308 -18.08 9.42 -5.67
C ALA A 308 -17.35 9.86 -6.95
N PHE A 309 -16.72 8.92 -7.64
CA PHE A 309 -15.96 9.17 -8.87
C PHE A 309 -15.93 7.94 -9.80
N SER A 310 -15.57 8.15 -11.07
CA SER A 310 -15.33 7.07 -12.04
C SER A 310 -13.93 6.49 -11.85
N TRP A 311 -13.85 5.16 -11.72
CA TRP A 311 -12.61 4.43 -11.57
C TRP A 311 -11.70 4.61 -12.78
N SER A 312 -12.22 4.35 -13.98
CA SER A 312 -11.45 4.47 -15.23
C SER A 312 -10.86 5.88 -15.42
N SER A 313 -11.67 6.93 -15.20
CA SER A 313 -11.18 8.31 -15.25
C SER A 313 -10.06 8.57 -14.24
N ARG A 314 -10.20 8.03 -13.02
CA ARG A 314 -9.20 8.24 -11.96
C ARG A 314 -7.90 7.47 -12.21
N VAL A 315 -7.97 6.27 -12.80
CA VAL A 315 -6.80 5.52 -13.25
C VAL A 315 -6.04 6.31 -14.30
N GLU A 316 -6.74 6.86 -15.30
CA GLU A 316 -6.14 7.68 -16.35
C GLU A 316 -5.51 8.97 -15.81
N GLU A 317 -6.19 9.65 -14.88
CA GLU A 317 -5.68 10.84 -14.19
C GLU A 317 -4.40 10.50 -13.41
N MET A 318 -4.39 9.40 -12.65
CA MET A 318 -3.20 8.95 -11.92
C MET A 318 -2.07 8.50 -12.84
N ALA A 319 -2.37 7.87 -13.97
CA ALA A 319 -1.38 7.53 -14.98
C ALA A 319 -0.75 8.80 -15.59
N THR A 320 -1.57 9.83 -15.85
CA THR A 320 -1.09 11.15 -16.31
C THR A 320 -0.22 11.83 -15.27
N MET A 321 -0.65 11.91 -14.01
CA MET A 321 0.17 12.44 -12.91
C MET A 321 1.49 11.69 -12.71
N ARG A 322 1.52 10.36 -12.94
CA ARG A 322 2.75 9.57 -12.88
C ARG A 322 3.68 9.91 -14.04
N ARG A 323 3.14 10.05 -15.27
CA ARG A 323 3.91 10.46 -16.45
C ARG A 323 4.49 11.86 -16.29
N GLU A 324 3.72 12.80 -15.76
CA GLU A 324 4.17 14.18 -15.49
C GLU A 324 5.28 14.21 -14.44
N ARG A 325 5.10 13.54 -13.30
CA ARG A 325 6.17 13.42 -12.29
C ARG A 325 7.44 12.79 -12.83
N ARG A 326 7.32 11.73 -13.64
CA ARG A 326 8.47 11.12 -14.32
C ARG A 326 9.16 12.11 -15.25
N ALA A 327 8.39 12.87 -16.03
CA ALA A 327 8.96 13.89 -16.91
C ALA A 327 9.66 15.01 -16.14
N GLU A 328 9.10 15.46 -15.01
CA GLU A 328 9.70 16.46 -14.12
C GLU A 328 10.99 15.94 -13.48
N SER A 329 10.98 14.74 -12.93
CA SER A 329 12.17 14.13 -12.33
C SER A 329 13.24 13.84 -13.38
N ALA A 330 12.87 13.40 -14.59
CA ALA A 330 13.82 13.22 -15.70
C ALA A 330 14.44 14.55 -16.13
N ALA A 331 13.66 15.64 -16.15
CA ALA A 331 14.18 16.98 -16.41
C ALA A 331 15.14 17.46 -15.31
N ALA A 332 14.79 17.24 -14.03
CA ALA A 332 15.65 17.60 -12.90
C ALA A 332 16.98 16.82 -12.92
N LEU A 333 16.94 15.52 -13.17
CA LEU A 333 18.14 14.68 -13.32
C LEU A 333 19.02 15.18 -14.48
N ARG A 334 18.39 15.58 -15.58
CA ARG A 334 19.09 16.15 -16.73
C ARG A 334 19.80 17.45 -16.40
N ASP A 335 19.15 18.36 -15.69
CA ASP A 335 19.74 19.62 -15.28
C ASP A 335 20.92 19.38 -14.33
N GLU A 336 20.81 18.41 -13.41
CA GLU A 336 21.88 17.99 -12.50
C GLU A 336 23.10 17.43 -13.27
N VAL A 337 22.89 16.52 -14.21
CA VAL A 337 23.97 15.96 -15.05
C VAL A 337 24.63 17.04 -15.92
N CYS A 338 23.84 17.94 -16.52
CA CYS A 338 24.36 19.06 -17.31
C CYS A 338 25.19 20.03 -16.46
N ALA A 339 24.75 20.33 -15.23
CA ALA A 339 25.47 21.20 -14.30
C ALA A 339 26.78 20.57 -13.83
N ALA A 340 26.77 19.25 -13.55
CA ALA A 340 27.97 18.52 -13.14
C ALA A 340 28.99 18.35 -14.27
N ARG A 341 28.54 18.31 -15.53
CA ARG A 341 29.39 18.01 -16.71
C ARG A 341 29.09 18.98 -17.86
N PRO A 342 29.46 20.27 -17.73
CA PRO A 342 29.18 21.26 -18.76
C PRO A 342 29.91 20.94 -20.08
N GLY A 343 29.20 21.10 -21.20
CA GLY A 343 29.77 20.91 -22.55
C GLY A 343 29.80 19.47 -23.07
N LEU A 344 29.08 18.54 -22.42
CA LEU A 344 28.87 17.20 -23.00
C LEU A 344 28.18 17.29 -24.36
N ALA A 345 28.69 16.54 -25.33
CA ALA A 345 27.99 16.32 -26.59
C ALA A 345 26.67 15.56 -26.32
N PRO A 346 25.61 15.73 -27.12
CA PRO A 346 24.29 15.11 -26.87
C PRO A 346 24.35 13.59 -26.63
N THR A 347 25.15 12.86 -27.41
CA THR A 347 25.31 11.40 -27.24
C THR A 347 26.03 11.01 -25.94
N ALA A 348 26.92 11.88 -25.43
CA ALA A 348 27.58 11.68 -24.15
C ALA A 348 26.69 12.09 -22.97
N LEU A 349 25.75 13.02 -23.20
CA LEU A 349 24.71 13.38 -22.23
C LEU A 349 23.69 12.25 -22.07
N ASP A 350 23.21 11.63 -23.16
CA ASP A 350 22.29 10.49 -23.08
C ASP A 350 22.91 9.31 -22.33
N ALA A 351 24.19 9.01 -22.56
CA ALA A 351 24.92 7.98 -21.81
C ALA A 351 25.06 8.33 -20.32
N ALA A 352 25.39 9.59 -20.01
CA ALA A 352 25.50 10.04 -18.62
C ALA A 352 24.15 10.04 -17.89
N LEU A 353 23.06 10.35 -18.59
CA LEU A 353 21.70 10.27 -18.05
C LEU A 353 21.27 8.82 -17.79
N HIS A 354 21.60 7.90 -18.70
CA HIS A 354 21.35 6.48 -18.50
C HIS A 354 22.13 5.96 -17.29
N ASP A 355 23.43 6.26 -17.18
CA ASP A 355 24.24 5.85 -16.03
C ASP A 355 23.69 6.42 -14.71
N ALA A 356 23.29 7.70 -14.69
CA ALA A 356 22.70 8.33 -13.51
C ALA A 356 21.33 7.76 -13.15
N ALA A 357 20.48 7.44 -14.14
CA ALA A 357 19.20 6.80 -13.93
C ALA A 357 19.36 5.37 -13.39
N VAL A 358 20.34 4.61 -13.90
CA VAL A 358 20.69 3.27 -13.40
C VAL A 358 21.22 3.35 -11.96
N GLU A 359 22.05 4.35 -11.64
CA GLU A 359 22.54 4.57 -10.28
C GLU A 359 21.41 4.93 -9.31
N ILE A 360 20.53 5.87 -9.69
CA ILE A 360 19.33 6.23 -8.93
C ILE A 360 18.45 5.02 -8.73
N MET A 361 18.19 4.22 -9.77
CA MET A 361 17.41 3.00 -9.65
C MET A 361 18.07 1.99 -8.73
N HIS A 362 19.37 1.74 -8.83
CA HIS A 362 20.04 0.82 -7.91
C HIS A 362 19.98 1.33 -6.45
N THR A 363 20.02 2.65 -6.23
CA THR A 363 19.76 3.22 -4.91
C THR A 363 18.28 3.10 -4.51
N TYR A 364 17.34 3.25 -5.44
CA TYR A 364 15.88 3.15 -5.22
C TYR A 364 15.42 1.70 -4.98
N GLU A 365 16.00 0.74 -5.69
CA GLU A 365 15.83 -0.70 -5.54
C GLU A 365 16.42 -1.17 -4.21
N ALA A 366 17.57 -0.62 -3.80
CA ALA A 366 18.09 -0.79 -2.44
C ALA A 366 17.18 -0.15 -1.37
N MET A 367 16.28 0.77 -1.74
CA MET A 367 15.39 1.52 -0.85
C MET A 367 13.88 1.16 -0.93
N ASN A 368 13.47 0.15 -1.71
CA ASN A 368 12.11 -0.47 -1.78
C ASN A 368 11.13 -0.09 -2.94
N HIS A 369 11.56 0.43 -4.10
CA HIS A 369 10.62 0.67 -5.23
C HIS A 369 11.18 0.31 -6.63
N PRO A 370 10.85 -0.86 -7.21
CA PRO A 370 11.42 -1.34 -8.48
C PRO A 370 10.49 -1.23 -9.72
N ASP A 371 9.38 -0.47 -9.67
CA ASP A 371 8.40 -0.43 -10.77
C ASP A 371 8.74 0.59 -11.89
N GLU A 372 10.01 0.93 -12.07
CA GLU A 372 10.43 1.90 -13.08
C GLU A 372 11.38 1.24 -14.10
N ASP A 373 10.97 1.26 -15.37
CA ASP A 373 11.77 0.77 -16.48
C ASP A 373 12.78 1.86 -16.89
N VAL A 374 14.08 1.55 -16.85
CA VAL A 374 15.17 2.46 -17.25
C VAL A 374 14.94 2.98 -18.67
N ASP A 375 14.43 2.11 -19.55
CA ASP A 375 14.24 2.44 -20.96
C ASP A 375 13.14 3.50 -21.16
N ASP A 376 12.14 3.55 -20.27
CA ASP A 376 11.09 4.58 -20.27
C ASP A 376 11.64 5.95 -19.81
N TRP A 377 12.49 5.98 -18.78
CA TRP A 377 13.12 7.22 -18.28
C TRP A 377 14.06 7.83 -19.31
N VAL A 378 14.92 7.00 -19.91
CA VAL A 378 15.86 7.43 -20.95
C VAL A 378 15.10 7.84 -22.21
N GLY A 379 14.07 7.09 -22.59
CA GLY A 379 13.20 7.42 -23.72
C GLY A 379 12.52 8.79 -23.60
N LEU A 380 12.00 9.14 -22.42
CA LEU A 380 11.37 10.43 -22.12
C LEU A 380 12.38 11.59 -22.14
N ALA A 381 13.56 11.41 -21.53
CA ALA A 381 14.62 12.43 -21.52
C ALA A 381 15.14 12.74 -22.93
N SER A 382 15.37 11.71 -23.75
CA SER A 382 15.82 11.89 -25.15
C SER A 382 14.70 12.37 -26.09
N ALA A 383 13.43 12.10 -25.79
CA ALA A 383 12.30 12.64 -26.56
C ALA A 383 12.10 14.15 -26.36
N ASN A 384 12.33 14.66 -25.15
CA ASN A 384 12.30 16.10 -24.88
C ASN A 384 13.42 16.86 -25.60
N GLU A 385 14.61 16.26 -25.72
CA GLU A 385 15.70 16.85 -26.51
C GLU A 385 15.36 16.89 -28.00
N ARG A 386 14.79 15.82 -28.55
CA ARG A 386 14.34 15.82 -29.96
C ARG A 386 13.33 16.93 -30.23
N ARG A 387 12.33 17.13 -29.37
CA ARG A 387 11.36 18.24 -29.54
C ARG A 387 12.00 19.62 -29.40
N ARG A 388 12.99 19.78 -28.52
CA ARG A 388 13.74 21.04 -28.35
C ARG A 388 14.64 21.32 -29.56
N LEU A 389 15.29 20.29 -30.09
CA LEU A 389 16.10 20.38 -31.31
C LEU A 389 15.24 20.61 -32.54
N GLU A 390 14.09 19.95 -32.68
CA GLU A 390 13.12 20.20 -33.75
C GLU A 390 12.55 21.62 -33.67
N GLY A 391 12.32 22.15 -32.47
CA GLY A 391 11.95 23.55 -32.26
C GLY A 391 13.07 24.55 -32.58
N ALA A 392 14.33 24.18 -32.32
CA ALA A 392 15.50 24.99 -32.69
C ALA A 392 15.85 24.88 -34.18
N GLU A 393 15.57 23.73 -34.80
CA GLU A 393 15.75 23.44 -36.24
C GLU A 393 14.68 24.17 -37.06
N TYR A 394 13.48 24.35 -36.50
CA TYR A 394 12.46 25.25 -37.07
C TYR A 394 12.93 26.71 -37.12
N LEU A 395 13.77 27.14 -36.17
CA LEU A 395 14.37 28.48 -36.15
C LEU A 395 15.65 28.59 -37.00
N SER A 396 16.31 27.48 -37.33
CA SER A 396 17.57 27.47 -38.09
C SER A 396 17.41 27.23 -39.59
N ARG A 397 16.18 27.11 -40.11
CA ARG A 397 15.88 26.99 -41.56
C ARG A 397 16.21 28.24 -42.41
N ALA A 398 17.08 29.11 -41.92
CA ALA A 398 17.77 30.09 -42.75
C ALA A 398 19.01 29.45 -43.40
N ASN A 399 18.83 29.07 -44.67
CA ASN A 399 19.85 28.75 -45.68
C ASN A 399 20.45 27.32 -45.73
N PRO A 400 19.99 26.46 -46.67
CA PRO A 400 20.42 25.05 -46.82
C PRO A 400 21.83 24.81 -47.37
N GLU A 401 22.48 25.78 -48.00
CA GLU A 401 23.74 25.53 -48.73
C GLU A 401 24.99 25.41 -47.84
N GLU A 402 24.95 25.88 -46.59
CA GLU A 402 26.10 25.80 -45.67
C GLU A 402 26.19 24.47 -44.89
N THR A 403 25.08 23.74 -44.79
CA THR A 403 24.96 22.54 -43.93
C THR A 403 25.72 21.33 -44.50
N ASP A 404 25.65 21.12 -45.82
CA ASP A 404 26.30 19.99 -46.49
C ASP A 404 27.83 20.14 -46.54
N ALA A 405 28.33 21.36 -46.69
CA ALA A 405 29.76 21.65 -46.67
C ALA A 405 30.37 21.54 -45.25
N ALA A 406 29.58 21.75 -44.19
CA ALA A 406 30.02 21.60 -42.81
C ALA A 406 30.11 20.12 -42.37
N LEU A 407 29.13 19.30 -42.75
CA LEU A 407 29.09 17.86 -42.47
C LEU A 407 30.27 17.10 -43.11
N ALA A 408 30.59 17.40 -44.37
CA ALA A 408 31.73 16.81 -45.07
C ALA A 408 33.09 17.15 -44.41
N ARG A 409 33.21 18.37 -43.85
CA ARG A 409 34.45 18.84 -43.18
C ARG A 409 34.63 18.33 -41.76
N MET A 410 33.56 17.92 -41.08
CA MET A 410 33.65 17.29 -39.74
C MET A 410 34.02 15.81 -39.82
N HIS A 411 33.37 15.04 -40.70
CA HIS A 411 33.65 13.61 -40.83
C HIS A 411 35.09 13.33 -41.27
N GLY A 412 35.65 14.13 -42.19
CA GLY A 412 37.03 13.95 -42.66
C GLY A 412 38.13 14.30 -41.66
N ARG A 413 37.83 15.07 -40.60
CA ARG A 413 38.81 15.48 -39.57
C ARG A 413 38.81 14.55 -38.35
N PHE A 414 37.67 13.98 -38.00
CA PHE A 414 37.53 13.05 -36.89
C PHE A 414 38.35 11.76 -37.10
N TRP A 415 38.28 11.17 -38.29
CA TRP A 415 38.96 9.88 -38.56
C TRP A 415 40.47 10.01 -38.81
N ARG A 416 40.92 11.16 -39.34
CA ARG A 416 42.36 11.44 -39.50
C ARG A 416 43.12 11.59 -38.17
N ARG A 417 42.45 12.07 -37.11
CA ARG A 417 43.07 12.19 -35.77
C ARG A 417 43.27 10.86 -35.04
N ARG A 418 42.64 9.77 -35.50
CA ARG A 418 42.81 8.42 -34.92
C ARG A 418 43.72 7.52 -35.74
N GLY A 419 44.49 8.08 -36.66
CA GLY A 419 45.49 7.34 -37.44
C GLY A 419 44.90 6.30 -38.40
N VAL A 420 43.59 6.35 -38.66
CA VAL A 420 42.94 5.36 -39.53
C VAL A 420 43.31 5.66 -40.98
N PRO A 421 43.97 4.72 -41.70
CA PRO A 421 44.34 4.94 -43.09
C PRO A 421 43.11 5.22 -43.94
N THR A 422 43.20 6.17 -44.87
CA THR A 422 42.08 6.58 -45.73
C THR A 422 41.47 5.40 -46.50
N GLN A 423 42.27 4.37 -46.79
CA GLN A 423 41.85 3.14 -47.45
C GLN A 423 40.91 2.28 -46.58
N ALA A 424 41.11 2.25 -45.25
CA ALA A 424 40.22 1.54 -44.32
C ALA A 424 38.85 2.22 -44.19
N LEU A 425 38.80 3.55 -44.36
CA LEU A 425 37.55 4.31 -44.38
C LEU A 425 36.75 4.07 -45.67
N VAL A 426 37.44 3.91 -46.82
CA VAL A 426 36.81 3.54 -48.09
C VAL A 426 36.25 2.12 -48.04
N ALA A 427 36.97 1.19 -47.41
CA ALA A 427 36.49 -0.19 -47.21
C ALA A 427 35.28 -0.25 -46.25
N ALA A 428 35.30 0.51 -45.15
CA ALA A 428 34.17 0.59 -44.21
C ALA A 428 32.93 1.24 -44.85
N ALA A 429 33.12 2.30 -45.65
CA ALA A 429 32.04 2.93 -46.40
C ALA A 429 31.43 1.98 -47.45
N ALA A 430 32.26 1.24 -48.20
CA ALA A 430 31.80 0.23 -49.16
C ALA A 430 31.08 -0.95 -48.49
N PHE A 431 31.49 -1.36 -47.29
CA PHE A 431 30.81 -2.38 -46.48
C PHE A 431 29.43 -1.88 -46.01
N HIS A 432 29.35 -0.64 -45.55
CA HIS A 432 28.11 -0.01 -45.08
C HIS A 432 27.11 0.20 -46.24
N GLU A 433 27.59 0.58 -47.42
CA GLU A 433 26.79 0.75 -48.63
C GLU A 433 26.21 -0.60 -49.12
N ARG A 434 26.97 -1.71 -49.03
CA ARG A 434 26.48 -3.06 -49.38
C ARG A 434 25.44 -3.58 -48.39
N ARG A 435 25.58 -3.24 -47.10
CA ARG A 435 24.60 -3.54 -46.05
C ARG A 435 23.29 -2.78 -46.28
N HIS A 436 23.35 -1.50 -46.63
CA HIS A 436 22.16 -0.68 -46.92
C HIS A 436 21.43 -1.08 -48.21
N ARG A 437 22.14 -1.61 -49.21
CA ARG A 437 21.53 -2.12 -50.46
C ARG A 437 20.95 -3.54 -50.36
N GLY A 438 20.83 -4.11 -49.15
CA GLY A 438 20.16 -5.39 -48.92
C GLY A 438 20.86 -6.61 -49.54
N ARG A 439 22.16 -6.52 -49.89
CA ARG A 439 22.91 -7.63 -50.52
C ARG A 439 23.60 -8.58 -49.53
N LEU A 440 23.34 -8.43 -48.23
CA LEU A 440 23.82 -9.32 -47.18
C LEU A 440 22.69 -9.61 -46.20
N ASP A 441 22.08 -10.80 -46.33
CA ASP A 441 21.11 -11.30 -45.37
C ASP A 441 21.84 -12.11 -44.29
N ILE A 442 21.93 -11.53 -43.09
CA ILE A 442 22.70 -12.08 -41.95
C ILE A 442 21.78 -12.90 -41.03
N GLY A 443 20.49 -13.05 -41.37
CA GLY A 443 19.50 -13.72 -40.53
C GLY A 443 19.64 -15.24 -40.40
N ARG A 444 20.52 -15.89 -41.16
CA ARG A 444 20.65 -17.37 -41.20
C ARG A 444 22.08 -17.87 -41.39
N PHE A 445 23.02 -17.57 -40.49
CA PHE A 445 24.33 -18.22 -40.57
C PHE A 445 24.90 -18.60 -39.20
N GLY A 446 25.19 -19.90 -39.03
CA GLY A 446 25.90 -20.45 -37.88
C GLY A 446 27.40 -20.10 -37.89
N LYS A 447 28.05 -20.20 -36.72
CA LYS A 447 29.42 -19.75 -36.40
C LYS A 447 30.50 -20.13 -37.43
N SER A 448 30.38 -21.29 -38.08
CA SER A 448 31.31 -21.82 -39.10
C SER A 448 31.18 -21.16 -40.49
N SER A 449 30.15 -20.35 -40.72
CA SER A 449 29.94 -19.61 -41.98
C SER A 449 30.44 -18.18 -41.88
N MET A 450 30.34 -17.60 -40.67
CA MET A 450 30.90 -16.28 -40.36
C MET A 450 32.44 -16.33 -40.42
N ALA A 451 33.05 -17.40 -39.91
CA ALA A 451 34.49 -17.64 -40.04
C ALA A 451 34.96 -17.77 -41.51
N ARG A 452 34.15 -18.37 -42.39
CA ARG A 452 34.47 -18.48 -43.83
C ARG A 452 34.33 -17.15 -44.58
N ALA A 453 33.32 -16.36 -44.27
CA ALA A 453 33.19 -15.00 -44.80
C ALA A 453 34.35 -14.10 -44.30
N PHE A 454 34.78 -14.27 -43.06
CA PHE A 454 35.92 -13.56 -42.48
C PHE A 454 37.25 -13.95 -43.12
N VAL A 455 37.49 -15.25 -43.36
CA VAL A 455 38.70 -15.74 -44.03
C VAL A 455 38.76 -15.33 -45.50
N ALA A 456 37.61 -15.27 -46.20
CA ALA A 456 37.55 -14.74 -47.56
C ALA A 456 37.88 -13.23 -47.62
N THR A 457 37.40 -12.47 -46.63
CA THR A 457 37.70 -11.04 -46.51
C THR A 457 39.18 -10.82 -46.16
N HIS A 458 39.78 -11.68 -45.32
CA HIS A 458 41.21 -11.67 -45.03
C HIS A 458 42.06 -11.94 -46.27
N ALA A 459 41.71 -12.95 -47.08
CA ALA A 459 42.45 -13.29 -48.30
C ALA A 459 42.45 -12.14 -49.33
N GLU A 460 41.33 -11.43 -49.49
CA GLU A 460 41.23 -10.27 -50.38
C GLU A 460 41.95 -9.02 -49.85
N SER A 461 41.98 -8.80 -48.53
CA SER A 461 42.67 -7.63 -47.96
C SER A 461 44.18 -7.83 -47.84
N THR A 462 44.67 -9.05 -47.61
CA THR A 462 46.11 -9.36 -47.68
C THR A 462 46.64 -9.38 -49.12
N SER A 463 45.86 -9.88 -50.10
CA SER A 463 46.28 -9.85 -51.51
C SER A 463 46.36 -8.44 -52.09
N ASN A 464 45.61 -7.48 -51.51
CA ASN A 464 45.62 -6.07 -51.91
C ASN A 464 46.52 -5.18 -51.04
N GLY A 465 47.29 -5.77 -50.11
CA GLY A 465 48.24 -5.04 -49.25
C GLY A 465 47.59 -4.04 -48.27
N LEU A 466 46.32 -4.23 -47.92
CA LEU A 466 45.51 -3.23 -47.20
C LEU A 466 45.61 -3.32 -45.67
N MET A 467 46.14 -4.41 -45.12
CA MET A 467 46.34 -4.60 -43.69
C MET A 467 47.36 -5.72 -43.47
N ASN A 468 48.33 -5.51 -42.57
CA ASN A 468 49.28 -6.58 -42.22
C ASN A 468 48.70 -7.48 -41.10
N PHE A 469 49.35 -8.63 -40.90
CA PHE A 469 48.88 -9.65 -39.96
C PHE A 469 48.81 -9.15 -38.51
N GLU A 470 49.69 -8.23 -38.10
CA GLU A 470 49.70 -7.70 -36.74
C GLU A 470 48.53 -6.74 -36.49
N GLU A 471 48.22 -5.87 -37.46
CA GLU A 471 47.05 -4.98 -37.39
C GLU A 471 45.74 -5.77 -37.32
N TRP A 472 45.65 -6.89 -38.05
CA TRP A 472 44.48 -7.76 -38.00
C TRP A 472 44.34 -8.50 -36.66
N ARG A 473 45.46 -8.99 -36.11
CA ARG A 473 45.51 -9.64 -34.79
C ARG A 473 45.03 -8.68 -33.69
N ASP A 474 45.40 -7.41 -33.76
CA ASP A 474 45.01 -6.41 -32.77
C ASP A 474 43.51 -6.10 -32.82
N VAL A 475 42.91 -6.05 -34.02
CA VAL A 475 41.45 -5.90 -34.19
C VAL A 475 40.69 -7.10 -33.62
N CYS A 476 41.16 -8.33 -33.87
CA CYS A 476 40.53 -9.53 -33.33
C CYS A 476 40.63 -9.57 -31.79
N THR A 477 41.79 -9.22 -31.25
CA THR A 477 42.02 -9.15 -29.79
C THR A 477 41.13 -8.09 -29.14
N ALA A 478 40.93 -6.93 -29.78
CA ALA A 478 40.04 -5.89 -29.29
C ALA A 478 38.56 -6.34 -29.30
N TRP A 479 38.14 -7.06 -30.33
CA TRP A 479 36.79 -7.61 -30.43
C TRP A 479 36.51 -8.70 -29.37
N GLU A 480 37.46 -9.61 -29.13
CA GLU A 480 37.33 -10.64 -28.09
C GLU A 480 37.26 -10.06 -26.68
N ARG A 481 38.01 -8.99 -26.39
CA ARG A 481 37.90 -8.26 -25.11
C ARG A 481 36.52 -7.61 -24.96
N HIS A 482 35.98 -7.03 -26.02
CA HIS A 482 34.66 -6.42 -26.01
C HIS A 482 33.56 -7.46 -25.75
N GLU A 483 33.60 -8.63 -26.40
CA GLU A 483 32.62 -9.69 -26.15
C GLU A 483 32.78 -10.36 -24.78
N SER A 484 34.00 -10.50 -24.29
CA SER A 484 34.24 -11.02 -22.93
C SER A 484 33.68 -10.06 -21.87
N ALA A 485 33.87 -8.75 -22.04
CA ALA A 485 33.28 -7.74 -21.17
C ALA A 485 31.75 -7.70 -21.25
N ARG A 486 31.17 -7.97 -22.44
CA ARG A 486 29.72 -8.05 -22.63
C ARG A 486 29.12 -9.27 -21.93
N ARG A 487 29.79 -10.43 -21.99
CA ARG A 487 29.36 -11.65 -21.30
C ARG A 487 29.49 -11.56 -19.79
N TYR A 488 30.57 -10.95 -19.30
CA TYR A 488 30.75 -10.69 -17.87
C TYR A 488 29.62 -9.83 -17.30
N ARG A 489 29.23 -8.76 -18.02
CA ARG A 489 28.10 -7.90 -17.65
C ARG A 489 26.72 -8.54 -17.78
N ALA A 490 26.59 -9.67 -18.47
CA ALA A 490 25.33 -10.40 -18.59
C ALA A 490 25.22 -11.55 -17.56
N ALA A 491 26.33 -11.89 -16.90
CA ALA A 491 26.41 -12.94 -15.87
C ALA A 491 26.41 -12.35 -14.44
N HIS A 492 26.53 -11.04 -14.32
CA HIS A 492 26.28 -10.24 -13.13
C HIS A 492 25.05 -9.39 -13.39
#